data_AF-A0A952HYJ4-F1
#
_entry.id   AF-A0A952HYJ4-F1
#
_cell.length_a   1.000
_cell.length_b   1.000
_cell.length_c   1.000
_cell.angle_alpha   90.00
_cell.angle_beta   90.00
_cell.angle_gamma   90.00
#
_symmetry.space_group_name_H-M   'P 1'
#
loop_
_entity.id
_entity.type
_entity.pdbx_description
1 polymer ?
#
loop_
_entity_poly.entity_id
_entity_poly.type
_entity_poly.pdbx_seq_one_letter_code
_entity_poly.pdbx_strand_id
1 'polypeptide(L)'
;MLDTLSEELKQTRAFEDQMREFGAIVTKNDDIQKKLSDAVDDGISSQGFCELYVSTAAANGIEFTVDQMKIAMHEQKQGSDKVLPSFVQKLITIL
;
A
#
# COMPACT_ATOMS: atom_id res chain seq x y z
N MET A 1 -24.68 6.64 -20.71
CA MET A 1 -24.14 6.86 -19.35
C MET A 1 -23.25 5.67 -18.93
N LEU A 2 -22.34 5.23 -19.80
CA LEU A 2 -21.40 4.12 -19.55
C LEU A 2 -19.94 4.61 -19.61
N ASP A 3 -19.66 5.73 -20.27
CA ASP A 3 -18.33 6.33 -20.37
C ASP A 3 -17.84 6.95 -19.05
N THR A 4 -18.71 7.56 -18.25
CA THR A 4 -18.33 8.18 -16.96
C THR A 4 -17.81 7.16 -15.94
N LEU A 5 -18.39 5.96 -15.91
CA LEU A 5 -17.94 4.88 -15.02
C LEU A 5 -16.54 4.36 -15.38
N SER A 6 -16.17 4.38 -16.67
CA SER A 6 -14.86 3.91 -17.11
C SER A 6 -13.72 4.89 -16.83
N GLU A 7 -13.98 6.20 -16.84
CA GLU A 7 -12.99 7.22 -16.49
C GLU A 7 -12.78 7.31 -14.98
N GLU A 8 -13.86 7.24 -14.18
CA GLU A 8 -13.72 7.14 -12.73
C GLU A 8 -13.01 5.84 -12.34
N LEU A 9 -13.35 4.68 -12.91
CA LEU A 9 -12.61 3.43 -12.65
C LEU A 9 -11.12 3.51 -13.05
N LYS A 10 -10.78 4.22 -14.12
CA LYS A 10 -9.38 4.44 -14.52
C LYS A 10 -8.64 5.33 -13.53
N GLN A 11 -9.28 6.37 -13.00
CA GLN A 11 -8.71 7.20 -11.92
C GLN A 11 -8.61 6.42 -10.61
N THR A 12 -9.58 5.56 -10.31
CA THR A 12 -9.55 4.69 -9.12
C THR A 12 -8.47 3.63 -9.22
N ARG A 13 -7.96 3.25 -10.40
CA ARG A 13 -6.84 2.29 -10.51
C ARG A 13 -5.45 2.91 -10.64
N ALA A 14 -5.35 4.22 -10.87
CA ALA A 14 -4.04 4.88 -10.99
C ALA A 14 -3.18 4.70 -9.72
N PHE A 15 -3.81 4.61 -8.54
CA PHE A 15 -3.09 4.35 -7.30
C PHE A 15 -2.53 2.92 -7.22
N GLU A 16 -3.11 1.95 -7.93
CA GLU A 16 -2.65 0.56 -7.94
C GLU A 16 -1.25 0.47 -8.57
N ASP A 17 -1.03 1.18 -9.68
CA ASP A 17 0.28 1.28 -10.33
C ASP A 17 1.31 1.96 -9.42
N GLN A 18 0.93 3.05 -8.76
CA GLN A 18 1.77 3.74 -7.77
C GLN A 18 2.12 2.85 -6.57
N MET A 19 1.16 2.07 -6.06
CA MET A 19 1.41 1.13 -4.97
C MET A 19 2.30 -0.03 -5.37
N ARG A 20 2.17 -0.52 -6.61
CA ARG A 20 3.07 -1.55 -7.16
C ARG A 20 4.49 -1.01 -7.34
N GLU A 21 4.61 0.23 -7.83
CA GLU A 21 5.91 0.90 -7.94
C GLU A 21 6.55 1.05 -6.56
N PHE A 22 5.80 1.53 -5.57
CA PHE A 22 6.32 1.63 -4.22
C PHE A 22 6.63 0.25 -3.61
N GLY A 23 5.81 -0.75 -3.89
CA GLY A 23 6.07 -2.13 -3.49
C GLY A 23 7.39 -2.68 -4.07
N ALA A 24 7.71 -2.31 -5.31
CA ALA A 24 9.00 -2.61 -5.94
C ALA A 24 10.16 -1.87 -5.26
N ILE A 25 9.96 -0.64 -4.77
CA ILE A 25 10.95 0.10 -3.99
C ILE A 25 11.16 -0.55 -2.62
N VAL A 26 10.08 -0.84 -1.89
CA VAL A 26 10.11 -1.51 -0.59
C VAL A 26 10.88 -2.82 -0.69
N THR A 27 10.59 -3.66 -1.68
CA THR A 27 11.29 -4.95 -1.87
C THR A 27 12.78 -4.84 -2.22
N LYS A 28 13.24 -3.68 -2.73
CA LYS A 28 14.64 -3.44 -3.11
C LYS A 28 15.41 -2.64 -2.06
N ASN A 29 14.73 -2.04 -1.09
CA ASN A 29 15.33 -1.16 -0.09
C ASN A 29 15.18 -1.74 1.31
N ASP A 30 16.29 -2.29 1.82
CA ASP A 30 16.35 -2.93 3.14
C ASP A 30 16.06 -1.96 4.29
N ASP A 31 16.37 -0.67 4.13
CA ASP A 31 16.09 0.36 5.15
C ASP A 31 14.58 0.58 5.31
N ILE A 32 13.86 0.62 4.20
CA ILE A 32 12.39 0.74 4.20
C ILE A 32 11.75 -0.53 4.79
N GLN A 33 12.25 -1.71 4.42
CA GLN A 33 11.75 -2.97 5.00
C GLN A 33 11.96 -3.00 6.50
N LYS A 34 13.16 -2.63 6.96
CA LYS A 34 13.48 -2.57 8.38
C LYS A 34 12.56 -1.59 9.10
N LYS A 35 12.41 -0.37 8.60
CA LYS A 35 11.52 0.65 9.19
C LYS A 35 10.07 0.16 9.33
N LEU A 36 9.55 -0.54 8.31
CA LEU A 36 8.21 -1.11 8.35
C LEU A 36 8.11 -2.28 9.32
N SER A 37 9.13 -3.14 9.41
CA SER A 37 9.18 -4.25 10.36
C SER A 37 9.27 -3.76 11.79
N ASP A 38 10.22 -2.88 12.09
CA ASP A 38 10.47 -2.32 13.43
C ASP A 38 9.18 -1.66 13.96
N ALA A 39 8.43 -0.94 13.11
CA ALA A 39 7.15 -0.35 13.50
C ALA A 39 6.09 -1.40 13.88
N VAL A 40 6.03 -2.53 13.17
CA VAL A 40 5.11 -3.63 13.51
C VAL A 40 5.53 -4.32 14.79
N ASP A 41 6.83 -4.59 14.97
CA ASP A 41 7.38 -5.16 16.20
C ASP A 41 7.14 -4.25 17.42
N ASP A 42 7.19 -2.93 17.23
CA ASP A 42 6.87 -1.92 18.26
C ASP A 42 5.35 -1.82 18.57
N GLY A 43 4.51 -2.60 17.88
CA GLY A 43 3.06 -2.67 18.13
C GLY A 43 2.26 -1.53 17.50
N ILE A 44 2.70 -1.00 16.35
CA ILE A 44 1.91 -0.02 15.59
C ILE A 44 0.51 -0.57 15.28
N SER A 45 -0.50 0.29 15.33
CA SER A 45 -1.86 -0.09 14.91
C SER A 45 -1.95 -0.23 13.39
N SER A 46 -2.90 -1.01 12.87
CA SER A 46 -3.11 -1.15 11.42
C SER A 46 -3.37 0.21 10.74
N GLN A 47 -4.00 1.16 11.44
CA GLN A 47 -4.16 2.53 10.93
C GLN A 47 -2.83 3.31 10.90
N GLY A 48 -2.04 3.24 11.98
CA GLY A 48 -0.71 3.86 12.00
C GLY A 48 0.22 3.26 10.94
N PHE A 49 0.10 1.96 10.64
CA PHE A 49 0.85 1.32 9.56
C PHE A 49 0.48 1.91 8.19
N CYS A 50 -0.81 2.15 7.92
CA CYS A 50 -1.24 2.80 6.67
C CYS A 50 -0.64 4.19 6.52
N GLU A 51 -0.65 4.99 7.59
CA GLU A 51 -0.08 6.34 7.62
C GLU A 51 1.44 6.31 7.40
N LEU A 52 2.14 5.38 8.06
CA LEU A 52 3.57 5.16 7.90
C LEU A 52 3.94 4.75 6.47
N TYR A 53 3.16 3.85 5.88
CA TYR A 53 3.39 3.34 4.53
C TYR A 53 3.18 4.44 3.49
N VAL A 54 2.08 5.20 3.60
CA VAL A 54 1.79 6.36 2.76
C VAL A 54 2.87 7.45 2.91
N SER A 55 3.26 7.78 4.14
CA SER A 55 4.31 8.76 4.39
C SER A 55 5.66 8.32 3.79
N THR A 56 5.97 7.03 3.88
CA THR A 56 7.21 6.49 3.31
C THR A 56 7.15 6.46 1.78
N ALA A 57 5.98 6.21 1.18
CA ALA A 57 5.79 6.33 -0.26
C ALA A 57 5.98 7.77 -0.76
N ALA A 58 5.38 8.75 -0.06
CA ALA A 58 5.51 10.16 -0.39
C ALA A 58 6.98 10.63 -0.32
N ALA A 59 7.74 10.16 0.66
CA ALA A 59 9.17 10.42 0.76
C ALA A 59 10.00 9.85 -0.42
N ASN A 60 9.47 8.85 -1.14
CA ASN A 60 10.06 8.27 -2.33
C ASN A 60 9.44 8.82 -3.64
N GLY A 61 8.66 9.90 -3.56
CA GLY A 61 8.05 10.54 -4.72
C GLY A 61 6.78 9.84 -5.25
N ILE A 62 6.20 8.94 -4.45
CA ILE A 62 4.99 8.20 -4.82
C ILE A 62 3.82 8.70 -3.98
N GLU A 63 2.78 9.20 -4.63
CA GLU A 63 1.65 9.84 -3.96
C GLU A 63 0.39 8.97 -4.04
N PHE A 64 0.01 8.36 -2.91
CA PHE A 64 -1.30 7.74 -2.71
C PHE A 64 -1.80 8.02 -1.28
N THR A 65 -3.09 7.86 -1.04
CA THR A 65 -3.72 8.21 0.24
C THR A 65 -3.86 7.01 1.17
N VAL A 66 -4.12 7.29 2.46
CA VAL A 66 -4.42 6.27 3.48
C VAL A 66 -5.68 5.48 3.12
N ASP A 67 -6.71 6.13 2.59
CA ASP A 67 -7.92 5.45 2.14
C ASP A 67 -7.66 4.49 0.98
N GLN A 68 -6.82 4.90 0.01
CA GLN A 68 -6.38 4.00 -1.07
C GLN A 68 -5.62 2.80 -0.49
N MET A 69 -4.74 3.01 0.49
CA MET A 69 -4.01 1.92 1.14
C MET A 69 -4.96 0.95 1.85
N LYS A 70 -6.00 1.46 2.53
CA LYS A 70 -7.04 0.64 3.16
C LYS A 70 -7.81 -0.21 2.14
N ILE A 71 -8.12 0.36 0.97
CA ILE A 71 -8.75 -0.38 -0.14
C ILE A 71 -7.85 -1.54 -0.57
N ALA A 72 -6.57 -1.26 -0.86
CA ALA A 72 -5.60 -2.28 -1.26
C ALA A 72 -5.43 -3.39 -0.20
N MET A 73 -5.40 -3.03 1.09
CA MET A 73 -5.36 -4.00 2.19
C MET A 73 -6.62 -4.88 2.24
N HIS A 74 -7.79 -4.30 2.02
CA HIS A 74 -9.06 -5.02 2.02
C HIS A 74 -9.17 -5.98 0.83
N GLU A 75 -8.79 -5.52 -0.38
CA GLU A 75 -8.76 -6.34 -1.59
C GLU A 75 -7.76 -7.49 -1.48
N GLN A 76 -6.59 -7.23 -0.88
CA GLN A 76 -5.59 -8.25 -0.56
C GLN A 76 -6.15 -9.34 0.37
N LYS A 77 -6.92 -8.97 1.40
CA LYS A 77 -7.58 -9.94 2.31
C LYS A 77 -8.64 -10.78 1.60
N GLN A 78 -9.25 -10.26 0.54
CA GLN A 78 -10.22 -10.99 -0.28
C GLN A 78 -9.56 -11.88 -1.35
N GLY A 79 -8.23 -11.86 -1.47
CA GLY A 79 -7.51 -12.63 -2.49
C GLY A 79 -7.61 -12.04 -3.89
N SER A 80 -8.09 -10.79 -4.01
CA SER A 80 -8.07 -10.04 -5.26
C SER A 80 -6.66 -9.51 -5.57
N ASP A 81 -6.51 -8.93 -6.74
CA ASP A 81 -5.27 -8.44 -7.35
C ASP A 81 -4.19 -7.97 -6.36
N LYS A 82 -2.99 -8.57 -6.43
CA LYS A 82 -1.92 -8.38 -5.43
C LYS A 82 -1.10 -7.13 -5.76
N VAL A 83 -1.63 -5.96 -5.43
CA VAL A 83 -0.91 -4.67 -5.54
C VAL A 83 0.20 -4.51 -4.50
N LEU A 84 0.05 -5.11 -3.33
CA LEU A 84 1.05 -5.05 -2.25
C LEU A 84 2.10 -6.16 -2.40
N PRO A 85 3.39 -5.90 -2.13
CA PRO A 85 4.42 -6.94 -2.19
C PRO A 85 4.29 -7.91 -1.02
N SER A 86 4.75 -9.16 -1.20
CA SER A 86 4.64 -10.24 -0.20
C SER A 86 5.20 -9.88 1.18
N PHE A 87 6.24 -9.04 1.25
CA PHE A 87 6.78 -8.54 2.51
C PHE A 87 5.73 -7.73 3.31
N VAL A 88 5.11 -6.76 2.66
CA VAL A 88 4.08 -5.90 3.26
C VAL A 88 2.84 -6.71 3.61
N GLN A 89 2.47 -7.69 2.79
CA GLN A 89 1.35 -8.61 3.09
C GLN A 89 1.57 -9.38 4.40
N LYS A 90 2.78 -9.85 4.66
CA LYS A 90 3.12 -10.54 5.92
C LYS A 90 2.95 -9.60 7.11
N LEU A 91 3.46 -8.38 7.01
CA LEU A 91 3.32 -7.37 8.07
C LEU A 91 1.85 -7.07 8.37
N ILE A 92 1.03 -6.86 7.34
CA ILE A 92 -0.42 -6.61 7.50
C ILE A 92 -1.17 -7.81 8.09
N THR A 93 -0.70 -9.03 7.86
CA THR A 93 -1.33 -10.24 8.44
C THR A 93 -1.09 -10.34 9.95
N ILE A 94 -0.02 -9.71 10.44
CA ILE A 94 0.35 -9.69 11.87
C ILE A 94 -0.43 -8.56 12.61
N LEU A 95 -0.89 -7.55 11.87
CA LEU A 95 -1.64 -6.38 12.35
C LEU A 95 -3.17 -6.55 12.32
#